data_AF-A0A8H5YD39-F1
#
_entry.id   AF-A0A8H5YD39-F1
#
_cell.length_a   1.000
_cell.length_b   1.000
_cell.length_c   1.000
_cell.angle_alpha   90.00
_cell.angle_beta   90.00
_cell.angle_gamma   90.00
#
_symmetry.space_group_name_H-M   'P 1'
#
loop_
_entity.id
_entity.type
_entity.pdbx_description
1 polymer ?
#
loop_
_entity_poly.entity_id
_entity_poly.type
_entity_poly.pdbx_seq_one_letter_code
_entity_poly.pdbx_strand_id
1 'polypeptide(L)'
;MPEDRRLIMMKQFGLFTTITYLMQLRPSFGVEKMKPLNSDNSSWKSISKRAFESNWSTDMHWAKVIRALKMVEEIRGSEDGLYQQAAAKFLTEFNGWTGFGLGSDAIVQL
;
A
#
# COMPACT_ATOMS: atom_id res chain seq x y z
N MET A 1 -12.24 21.18 -13.47
CA MET A 1 -11.82 21.97 -12.28
C MET A 1 -11.20 23.26 -12.79
N PRO A 2 -11.61 24.45 -12.32
CA PRO A 2 -11.01 25.70 -12.76
C PRO A 2 -9.52 25.74 -12.42
N GLU A 3 -8.72 26.23 -13.36
CA GLU A 3 -7.25 26.34 -13.30
C GLU A 3 -6.74 26.91 -11.97
N ASP A 4 -7.33 28.03 -11.55
CA ASP A 4 -6.93 28.84 -10.39
C ASP A 4 -7.05 28.09 -9.06
N ARG A 5 -7.98 27.12 -9.00
CA ARG A 5 -8.22 26.31 -7.80
C ARG A 5 -7.29 25.10 -7.70
N ARG A 6 -6.66 24.69 -8.80
CA ARG A 6 -5.77 23.51 -8.82
C ARG A 6 -4.53 23.73 -7.98
N LEU A 7 -3.92 24.93 -8.08
CA LEU A 7 -2.73 25.28 -7.31
C LEU A 7 -3.01 25.28 -5.80
N ILE A 8 -4.14 25.84 -5.39
CA ILE A 8 -4.54 25.89 -3.97
C ILE A 8 -4.80 24.48 -3.45
N MET A 9 -5.52 23.64 -4.21
CA MET A 9 -5.76 22.25 -3.82
C MET A 9 -4.47 21.44 -3.70
N MET A 10 -3.52 21.59 -4.64
CA MET A 10 -2.23 20.92 -4.54
C MET A 10 -1.45 21.35 -3.30
N LYS A 11 -1.49 22.64 -2.93
CA LYS A 11 -0.87 23.15 -1.70
C LYS A 11 -1.52 22.57 -0.45
N GLN A 12 -2.86 22.53 -0.40
CA GLN A 12 -3.60 21.96 0.73
C GLN A 12 -3.32 20.46 0.89
N PHE A 13 -3.37 19.71 -0.22
CA PHE A 13 -3.06 18.29 -0.21
C PHE A 13 -1.60 18.05 0.19
N GLY A 14 -0.65 18.81 -0.36
CA GLY A 14 0.77 18.72 -0.01
C GLY A 14 1.03 19.00 1.47
N LEU A 15 0.39 20.02 2.05
CA LEU A 15 0.49 20.32 3.48
C LEU A 15 -0.08 19.17 4.32
N PHE A 16 -1.26 18.67 3.97
CA PHE A 16 -1.88 17.53 4.65
C PHE A 16 -0.97 16.29 4.61
N THR A 17 -0.46 15.91 3.43
CA THR A 17 0.48 14.80 3.27
C THR A 17 1.74 14.99 4.11
N THR A 18 2.30 16.20 4.14
CA THR A 18 3.50 16.51 4.93
C THR A 18 3.23 16.34 6.43
N ILE A 19 2.10 16.83 6.92
CA ILE A 19 1.71 16.68 8.33
C ILE A 19 1.51 15.20 8.67
N THR A 20 0.79 14.44 7.83
CA THR A 20 0.60 12.99 8.04
C THR A 20 1.92 12.24 8.07
N TYR A 21 2.85 12.55 7.16
CA TYR A 21 4.18 11.94 7.12
C TYR A 21 4.97 12.19 8.42
N LEU A 22 4.93 13.42 8.94
CA LEU A 22 5.57 13.76 10.22
C LEU A 22 4.90 13.06 11.40
N MET A 23 3.56 13.00 11.43
CA MET A 23 2.80 12.30 12.46
C MET A 23 3.07 10.79 12.48
N GLN A 24 3.43 10.20 11.33
CA GLN A 24 3.84 8.81 11.22
C GLN A 24 5.33 8.58 11.53
N LEU A 25 6.00 9.52 12.20
CA LEU A 25 7.42 9.46 12.57
C LEU A 25 8.37 9.39 11.36
N ARG A 26 8.00 10.02 10.25
CA ARG A 26 8.81 10.08 9.02
C ARG A 26 9.19 8.68 8.53
N PRO A 27 8.20 7.84 8.15
CA PRO A 27 8.49 6.48 7.70
C PRO A 27 9.50 6.50 6.55
N SER A 28 10.44 5.56 6.57
CA SER A 28 11.40 5.41 5.47
C SER A 28 10.69 4.96 4.20
N PHE A 29 11.00 5.57 3.07
CA PHE A 29 10.47 5.19 1.76
C PHE A 29 11.63 4.80 0.81
N GLY A 30 11.33 3.99 -0.21
CA GLY A 30 12.30 3.57 -1.23
C GLY A 30 11.97 2.18 -1.80
N VAL A 31 12.50 1.89 -2.99
CA VAL A 31 12.26 0.62 -3.71
C VAL A 31 12.71 -0.59 -2.89
N GLU A 32 13.81 -0.45 -2.14
CA GLU A 32 14.32 -1.51 -1.25
C GLU A 32 13.30 -1.93 -0.18
N LYS A 33 12.42 -1.02 0.26
CA LYS A 33 11.35 -1.33 1.22
C LYS A 33 10.20 -2.09 0.58
N MET A 34 10.05 -2.08 -0.75
CA MET A 34 9.00 -2.82 -1.47
C MET A 34 9.33 -4.30 -1.62
N LYS A 35 10.62 -4.68 -1.51
CA LYS A 35 11.04 -6.07 -1.60
C LYS A 35 10.48 -6.86 -0.39
N PRO A 36 9.92 -8.06 -0.61
CA PRO A 36 9.45 -8.91 0.47
C PRO A 36 10.63 -9.34 1.35
N LEU A 37 10.38 -9.53 2.64
CA LEU A 37 11.40 -9.94 3.62
C LEU A 37 12.02 -11.32 3.30
N ASN A 38 11.28 -12.15 2.57
CA ASN A 38 11.75 -13.44 2.06
C ASN A 38 11.75 -13.40 0.52
N SER A 39 12.69 -14.11 -0.11
CA SER A 39 12.72 -14.34 -1.56
C SER A 39 11.55 -15.24 -1.98
N ASP A 40 10.33 -14.72 -1.85
CA ASP A 40 9.12 -15.39 -2.26
C ASP A 40 9.05 -15.26 -3.78
N ASN A 41 9.40 -16.33 -4.49
CA ASN A 41 9.35 -16.39 -5.95
C ASN A 41 7.89 -16.58 -6.40
N SER A 42 7.05 -15.66 -5.95
CA SER A 42 5.60 -15.76 -5.99
C SER A 42 5.07 -15.42 -7.37
N SER A 43 4.48 -16.41 -8.04
CA SER A 43 3.74 -16.18 -9.28
C SER A 43 2.43 -15.43 -8.99
N TRP A 44 1.93 -14.68 -9.99
CA TRP A 44 0.61 -14.04 -9.91
C TRP A 44 -0.53 -15.01 -9.57
N LYS A 45 -0.41 -16.29 -9.93
CA LYS A 45 -1.38 -17.33 -9.56
C LYS A 45 -1.38 -17.58 -8.05
N SER A 46 -0.21 -17.65 -7.43
CA SER A 46 -0.05 -17.79 -5.98
C SER A 46 -0.58 -16.56 -5.24
N ILE A 47 -0.18 -15.37 -5.71
CA ILE A 47 -0.63 -14.07 -5.16
C ILE A 47 -2.15 -13.98 -5.20
N SER A 48 -2.77 -14.29 -6.35
CA SER A 48 -4.23 -14.25 -6.48
C SER A 48 -4.93 -15.21 -5.52
N LYS A 49 -4.41 -16.44 -5.38
CA LYS A 49 -4.97 -17.43 -4.44
C LYS A 49 -4.91 -16.92 -2.99
N ARG A 50 -3.75 -16.45 -2.54
CA ARG A 50 -3.56 -15.87 -1.20
C ARG A 50 -4.45 -14.65 -0.96
N ALA A 51 -4.67 -13.82 -1.99
CA ALA A 51 -5.55 -12.66 -1.91
C ALA A 51 -7.00 -13.05 -1.62
N PHE A 52 -7.49 -14.14 -2.24
CA PHE A 52 -8.85 -14.66 -2.04
C PHE A 52 -8.99 -15.40 -0.71
N GLU A 53 -7.94 -16.06 -0.23
CA GLU A 53 -7.94 -16.78 1.05
C GLU A 53 -7.71 -15.85 2.27
N SER A 54 -7.42 -14.57 2.04
CA SER A 54 -7.22 -13.55 3.07
C SER A 54 -8.52 -13.18 3.79
N ASN A 55 -8.40 -12.80 5.05
CA ASN A 55 -9.48 -12.20 5.84
C ASN A 55 -10.01 -10.89 5.23
N TRP A 56 -9.21 -10.24 4.38
CA TRP A 56 -9.56 -8.98 3.69
C TRP A 56 -10.21 -9.20 2.32
N SER A 57 -10.50 -10.45 1.92
CA SER A 57 -10.98 -10.80 0.57
C SER A 57 -12.30 -10.14 0.17
N THR A 58 -13.15 -9.77 1.14
CA THR A 58 -14.42 -9.05 0.92
C THR A 58 -14.25 -7.53 0.81
N ASP A 59 -13.05 -7.01 1.09
CA ASP A 59 -12.75 -5.59 0.97
C ASP A 59 -12.37 -5.22 -0.47
N MET A 60 -13.14 -4.29 -1.06
CA MET A 60 -12.87 -3.83 -2.42
C MET A 60 -11.54 -3.07 -2.54
N HIS A 61 -11.12 -2.32 -1.53
CA HIS A 61 -9.84 -1.60 -1.53
C HIS A 61 -8.67 -2.57 -1.51
N TRP A 62 -8.82 -3.70 -0.81
CA TRP A 62 -7.82 -4.77 -0.78
C TRP A 62 -7.60 -5.35 -2.17
N ALA A 63 -8.68 -5.75 -2.84
CA ALA A 63 -8.62 -6.27 -4.20
C ALA A 63 -8.06 -5.24 -5.21
N LYS A 64 -8.36 -3.95 -5.01
CA LYS A 64 -7.87 -2.87 -5.87
C LYS A 64 -6.35 -2.73 -5.84
N VAL A 65 -5.71 -2.83 -4.67
CA VAL A 65 -4.24 -2.71 -4.56
C VAL A 65 -3.55 -3.82 -5.36
N ILE A 66 -3.98 -5.06 -5.17
CA ILE A 66 -3.39 -6.22 -5.83
C ILE A 66 -3.61 -6.16 -7.34
N ARG A 67 -4.82 -5.78 -7.77
CA ARG A 67 -5.13 -5.57 -9.19
C ARG A 67 -4.29 -4.46 -9.79
N ALA A 68 -4.11 -3.33 -9.09
CA ALA A 68 -3.32 -2.22 -9.59
C ALA A 68 -1.86 -2.63 -9.86
N LEU A 69 -1.23 -3.35 -8.93
CA LEU A 69 0.13 -3.85 -9.10
C LEU A 69 0.25 -4.78 -10.31
N LYS A 70 -0.72 -5.69 -10.49
CA LYS A 70 -0.77 -6.57 -11.65
C LYS A 70 -0.92 -5.80 -12.97
N MET A 71 -1.83 -4.83 -13.01
CA MET A 71 -2.07 -4.02 -14.21
C MET A 71 -0.84 -3.18 -14.60
N VAL A 72 -0.11 -2.64 -13.61
CA VAL A 72 1.10 -1.86 -13.90
C VAL A 72 2.17 -2.76 -14.51
N GLU A 73 2.35 -3.98 -14.00
CA GLU A 73 3.24 -4.96 -14.61
C GLU A 73 2.82 -5.32 -16.05
N GLU A 74 1.53 -5.55 -16.30
CA GLU A 74 1.03 -5.82 -17.65
C GLU A 74 1.31 -4.67 -18.63
N ILE A 75 1.32 -3.43 -18.15
CA ILE A 75 1.58 -2.23 -18.97
C ILE A 75 3.07 -1.94 -19.15
N ARG A 76 3.88 -2.12 -18.10
CA ARG A 76 5.28 -1.68 -18.05
C ARG A 76 6.31 -2.81 -18.12
N GLY A 77 5.87 -4.07 -18.03
CA GLY A 77 6.75 -5.22 -17.82
C GLY A 77 7.03 -5.47 -16.33
N SER A 78 7.73 -6.57 -16.02
CA SER A 78 7.87 -7.00 -14.61
C SER A 78 8.84 -6.19 -13.77
N GLU A 79 9.76 -5.43 -14.39
CA GLU A 79 10.83 -4.71 -13.69
C GLU A 79 11.55 -5.60 -12.66
N ASP A 80 12.13 -6.72 -13.12
CA ASP A 80 12.76 -7.75 -12.27
C ASP A 80 11.84 -8.33 -11.20
N GLY A 81 10.55 -8.36 -11.51
CA GLY A 81 9.48 -8.86 -10.65
C GLY A 81 9.11 -7.94 -9.48
N LEU A 82 9.45 -6.65 -9.56
CA LEU A 82 9.17 -5.65 -8.54
C LEU A 82 7.68 -5.62 -8.13
N TYR A 83 6.78 -5.74 -9.10
CA TYR A 83 5.34 -5.64 -8.85
C TYR A 83 4.78 -6.89 -8.15
N GLN A 84 5.25 -8.10 -8.49
CA GLN A 84 4.92 -9.31 -7.73
C GLN A 84 5.44 -9.23 -6.30
N GLN A 85 6.69 -8.76 -6.14
CA GLN A 85 7.34 -8.57 -4.85
C GLN A 85 6.56 -7.61 -3.96
N ALA A 86 6.14 -6.46 -4.49
CA ALA A 86 5.31 -5.50 -3.78
C ALA A 86 3.94 -6.08 -3.39
N ALA A 87 3.32 -6.87 -4.28
CA ALA A 87 2.04 -7.52 -4.00
C ALA A 87 2.18 -8.59 -2.91
N ALA A 88 3.22 -9.42 -2.97
CA ALA A 88 3.50 -10.43 -1.95
C ALA A 88 3.78 -9.81 -0.57
N LYS A 89 4.52 -8.69 -0.54
CA LYS A 89 4.75 -7.91 0.68
C LYS A 89 3.45 -7.35 1.23
N PHE A 90 2.63 -6.70 0.39
CA PHE A 90 1.32 -6.17 0.79
C PHE A 90 0.43 -7.27 1.38
N LEU A 91 0.35 -8.43 0.74
CA LEU A 91 -0.41 -9.59 1.25
C LEU A 91 0.06 -10.07 2.63
N THR A 92 1.31 -9.82 2.99
CA THR A 92 1.93 -10.35 4.21
C THR A 92 1.90 -9.33 5.35
N GLU A 93 2.17 -8.05 5.06
CA GLU A 93 2.35 -7.01 6.08
C GLU A 93 1.09 -6.16 6.29
N PHE A 94 0.10 -6.23 5.40
CA PHE A 94 -1.11 -5.44 5.53
C PHE A 94 -1.96 -5.91 6.73
N ASN A 95 -2.24 -4.98 7.63
CA ASN A 95 -3.00 -5.21 8.86
C ASN A 95 -4.18 -4.24 8.99
N GLY A 96 -4.77 -3.83 7.87
CA GLY A 96 -5.88 -2.88 7.82
C GLY A 96 -5.50 -1.50 7.29
N TRP A 97 -6.53 -0.68 7.05
CA TRP A 97 -6.40 0.66 6.46
C TRP A 97 -6.17 1.78 7.48
N THR A 98 -6.26 1.44 8.77
CA THR A 98 -5.98 2.37 9.85
C THR A 98 -4.46 2.45 10.08
N GLY A 99 -3.95 3.63 10.44
CA GLY A 99 -2.53 3.91 10.23
C GLY A 99 -1.87 4.82 11.27
N PHE A 100 -2.44 4.96 12.46
CA PHE A 100 -1.81 5.73 13.56
C PHE A 100 -1.20 4.83 14.66
N GLY A 101 -0.96 3.54 14.39
CA GLY A 101 -0.56 2.58 15.42
C GLY A 101 -1.75 2.19 16.32
N LEU A 102 -1.50 1.90 17.60
CA LEU A 102 -2.51 1.40 18.55
C LEU A 102 -3.75 2.31 18.71
N GLY A 103 -3.73 3.58 18.30
CA GLY A 103 -4.93 4.44 18.34
C GLY A 103 -5.74 4.32 19.64
N SER A 104 -7.04 4.03 19.52
CA SER A 104 -7.95 3.73 20.64
C SER A 104 -7.66 2.42 21.38
N ASP A 105 -6.99 1.46 20.74
CA ASP A 105 -6.65 0.16 21.33
C ASP A 105 -5.57 0.28 22.41
N ALA A 106 -4.81 1.39 22.44
CA ALA A 106 -3.95 1.75 23.56
C ALA A 106 -4.73 2.22 24.81
N ILE A 107 -5.97 2.71 24.64
CA ILE A 107 -6.80 3.22 25.75
C ILE A 107 -7.48 2.06 26.48
N VAL A 108 -7.77 0.96 25.80
CA VAL A 108 -8.45 -0.23 26.37
C VAL A 108 -7.48 -1.09 27.23
N GLN A 109 -6.18 -0.79 27.23
CA GLN A 109 -5.17 -1.48 28.05
C GLN A 109 -4.75 -0.71 29.32
N LEU A 110 -5.46 0.37 29.67
CA LEU A 110 -5.33 1.08 30.96
C LEU A 110 -6.52 0.77 31.87
#